data_AF-A0A960TA30-F1
#
_entry.id   AF-A0A960TA30-F1
#
_cell.length_a   1.000
_cell.length_b   1.000
_cell.length_c   1.000
_cell.angle_alpha   90.00
_cell.angle_beta   90.00
_cell.angle_gamma   90.00
#
_symmetry.space_group_name_H-M   'P 1'
#
loop_
_entity.id
_entity.type
_entity.pdbx_description
1 polymer ?
#
loop_
_entity_poly.entity_id
_entity_poly.type
_entity_poly.pdbx_seq_one_letter_code
_entity_poly.pdbx_strand_id
1 'polypeptide(L)'
;MKRTISLSIALALIFGASIFTPVLAEDPPAEEEKKIDPMRECPSRPQQEALNNVEKENGLILQEQSWGNNPQESQYRSEVTRLLKLEIENVAKAVEDIEAKHKELIRLDRFSELSNYQEIVLEDNPGSWRNGIFVNSKKVLAMHYGPNGELQCLVLDSMERGVYNTSLWTRKVLRMYYPYIQTMELITRKQHYNPDPETLEKTSPEVQLQAFRLVFSNLRTALYSMDMMIAAYYDRRNKRNEWQIDL
;
A
#
# COMPACT_ATOMS: atom_id res chain seq x y z
N MET A 1 -26.50 -88.94 17.00
CA MET A 1 -27.73 -88.16 16.72
C MET A 1 -27.40 -86.69 16.93
N LYS A 2 -27.46 -85.84 15.88
CA LYS A 2 -28.34 -84.64 15.73
C LYS A 2 -28.51 -83.85 17.06
N ARG A 3 -28.31 -82.52 17.21
CA ARG A 3 -28.42 -81.33 16.34
C ARG A 3 -28.01 -80.10 17.21
N THR A 4 -27.08 -79.23 16.78
CA THR A 4 -27.26 -77.80 16.36
C THR A 4 -27.47 -76.68 17.41
N ILE A 5 -26.52 -75.70 17.39
CA ILE A 5 -26.63 -74.20 17.36
C ILE A 5 -27.16 -73.52 18.66
N SER A 6 -26.67 -72.42 19.27
CA SER A 6 -26.05 -71.14 18.83
C SER A 6 -25.62 -70.30 20.06
N LEU A 7 -24.87 -69.22 19.81
CA LEU A 7 -24.50 -68.05 20.64
C LEU A 7 -23.26 -68.23 21.53
N SER A 8 -22.26 -67.35 21.58
CA SER A 8 -21.95 -66.10 20.88
C SER A 8 -20.55 -65.64 21.35
N ILE A 9 -19.75 -65.10 20.43
CA ILE A 9 -18.75 -64.02 20.62
C ILE A 9 -17.58 -64.37 21.56
N ALA A 10 -16.47 -64.94 21.09
CA ALA A 10 -15.38 -64.28 20.34
C ALA A 10 -14.84 -63.00 21.00
N LEU A 11 -13.80 -63.15 21.83
CA LEU A 11 -12.83 -62.09 22.09
C LEU A 11 -11.43 -62.69 22.05
N ALA A 12 -10.92 -62.90 20.84
CA ALA A 12 -9.54 -63.25 20.59
C ALA A 12 -8.99 -62.31 19.49
N LEU A 13 -7.95 -61.58 19.87
CA LEU A 13 -6.79 -61.24 19.05
C LEU A 13 -7.07 -60.64 17.68
N ILE A 14 -7.17 -59.31 17.60
CA ILE A 14 -7.06 -58.60 16.33
C ILE A 14 -6.42 -57.19 16.55
N PHE A 15 -5.33 -56.96 15.81
CA PHE A 15 -4.70 -55.68 15.40
C PHE A 15 -4.13 -54.75 16.48
N GLY A 16 -2.97 -54.13 16.30
CA GLY A 16 -2.17 -53.95 15.10
C GLY A 16 -1.30 -52.71 15.30
N ALA A 17 -0.12 -52.72 14.67
CA ALA A 17 0.74 -51.59 14.33
C ALA A 17 0.51 -50.26 15.08
N SER A 18 1.48 -49.90 15.91
CA SER A 18 1.83 -48.51 16.17
C SER A 18 2.12 -47.82 14.85
N ILE A 19 1.09 -47.20 14.27
CA ILE A 19 1.21 -46.34 13.09
C ILE A 19 1.98 -45.10 13.54
N PHE A 20 3.25 -45.02 13.14
CA PHE A 20 3.92 -43.74 12.94
C PHE A 20 3.08 -42.98 11.92
N THR A 21 2.17 -42.12 12.39
CA THR A 21 1.58 -41.11 11.51
C THR A 21 2.69 -40.10 11.23
N PRO A 22 3.17 -39.95 9.98
CA PRO A 22 3.91 -38.75 9.67
C PRO A 22 2.92 -37.62 9.93
N VAL A 23 3.33 -36.66 10.77
CA VAL A 23 2.68 -35.36 10.80
C VAL A 23 2.93 -34.80 9.41
N LEU A 24 1.96 -35.01 8.52
CA LEU A 24 1.91 -34.35 7.23
C LEU A 24 1.94 -32.86 7.60
N ALA A 25 3.01 -32.16 7.22
CA ALA A 25 3.01 -30.71 7.28
C ALA A 25 1.77 -30.30 6.50
N GLU A 26 0.79 -29.75 7.21
CA GLU A 26 -0.41 -29.20 6.61
C GLU A 26 0.11 -28.18 5.60
N ASP A 27 -0.15 -28.45 4.31
CA ASP A 27 0.20 -27.51 3.25
C ASP A 27 -0.30 -26.14 3.71
N PRO A 28 0.54 -25.08 3.63
CA PRO A 28 0.10 -23.76 4.04
C PRO A 28 -1.24 -23.48 3.36
N PRO A 29 -2.25 -22.99 4.11
CA PRO A 29 -3.59 -22.80 3.56
C PRO A 29 -3.45 -22.05 2.25
N ALA A 30 -4.09 -22.59 1.19
CA ALA A 30 -4.11 -22.00 -0.14
C ALA A 30 -4.30 -20.50 0.01
N GLU A 31 -3.34 -19.72 -0.52
CA GLU A 31 -3.33 -18.27 -0.39
C GLU A 31 -4.71 -17.73 -0.77
N GLU A 32 -5.49 -17.30 0.23
CA GLU A 32 -6.75 -16.61 -0.04
C GLU A 32 -6.40 -15.45 -0.97
N GLU A 33 -7.01 -15.41 -2.17
CA GLU A 33 -6.84 -14.29 -3.09
C GLU A 33 -7.02 -13.00 -2.29
N LYS A 34 -5.93 -12.26 -2.10
CA LYS A 34 -5.96 -11.03 -1.31
C LYS A 34 -6.91 -10.07 -1.99
N LYS A 35 -8.15 -10.00 -1.47
CA LYS A 35 -9.13 -9.02 -1.93
C LYS A 35 -8.54 -7.63 -1.69
N ILE A 36 -8.31 -6.91 -2.77
CA ILE A 36 -7.89 -5.51 -2.72
C ILE A 36 -8.97 -4.74 -1.97
N ASP A 37 -8.56 -3.92 -1.01
CA ASP A 37 -9.50 -3.05 -0.31
C ASP A 37 -10.09 -2.06 -1.32
N PRO A 38 -11.42 -1.95 -1.48
CA PRO A 38 -12.04 -1.06 -2.46
C PRO A 38 -11.62 0.41 -2.32
N MET A 39 -11.20 0.83 -1.13
CA MET A 39 -10.69 2.19 -0.92
C MET A 39 -9.29 2.42 -1.50
N ARG A 40 -8.52 1.35 -1.68
CA ARG A 40 -7.18 1.34 -2.28
C ARG A 40 -7.20 1.16 -3.79
N GLU A 41 -8.36 0.89 -4.38
CA GLU A 41 -8.52 0.89 -5.83
C GLU A 41 -8.45 2.30 -6.39
N CYS A 42 -7.90 2.40 -7.60
CA CYS A 42 -7.86 3.65 -8.34
C CYS A 42 -9.10 3.76 -9.24
N PRO A 43 -9.76 4.94 -9.28
CA PRO A 43 -10.87 5.18 -10.21
C PRO A 43 -10.44 4.98 -11.67
N SER A 44 -11.44 4.76 -12.53
CA SER A 44 -11.22 4.44 -13.94
C SER A 44 -10.52 5.57 -14.71
N ARG A 45 -9.72 5.20 -15.71
CA ARG A 45 -8.95 6.11 -16.58
C ARG A 45 -9.73 7.35 -17.10
N PRO A 46 -11.03 7.29 -17.44
CA PRO A 46 -11.80 8.47 -17.84
C PRO A 46 -12.04 9.48 -16.71
N GLN A 47 -12.20 9.00 -15.46
CA GLN A 47 -12.32 9.87 -14.29
C GLN A 47 -10.98 10.53 -13.97
N GLN A 48 -9.88 9.81 -14.19
CA GLN A 48 -8.53 10.36 -14.11
C GLN A 48 -8.33 11.44 -15.18
N GLU A 49 -8.67 11.18 -16.45
CA GLU A 49 -8.56 12.15 -17.54
C GLU A 49 -9.41 13.41 -17.33
N ALA A 50 -10.60 13.29 -16.71
CA ALA A 50 -11.43 14.43 -16.35
C ALA A 50 -10.78 15.33 -15.28
N LEU A 51 -10.12 14.73 -14.28
CA LEU A 51 -9.30 15.47 -13.31
C LEU A 51 -8.07 16.10 -13.98
N ASN A 52 -7.44 15.39 -14.91
CA ASN A 52 -6.23 15.85 -15.62
C ASN A 52 -6.48 17.04 -16.56
N ASN A 53 -7.70 17.19 -17.10
CA ASN A 53 -8.04 18.36 -17.91
C ASN A 53 -8.01 19.66 -17.09
N VAL A 54 -8.24 19.59 -15.77
CA VAL A 54 -8.13 20.73 -14.85
C VAL A 54 -6.69 21.26 -14.79
N GLU A 55 -5.68 20.38 -14.83
CA GLU A 55 -4.27 20.76 -14.86
C GLU A 55 -3.87 21.46 -16.18
N LYS A 56 -4.33 20.92 -17.31
CA LYS A 56 -4.05 21.47 -18.65
C LYS A 56 -4.68 22.84 -18.88
N GLU A 57 -5.85 23.09 -18.30
CA GLU A 57 -6.56 24.37 -18.45
C GLU A 57 -6.10 25.44 -17.44
N ASN A 58 -5.74 25.05 -16.20
CA ASN A 58 -5.49 26.01 -15.14
C ASN A 58 -4.02 26.22 -14.78
N GLY A 59 -3.11 25.34 -15.21
CA GLY A 59 -1.69 25.36 -14.85
C GLY A 59 -1.52 25.27 -13.33
N LEU A 60 -1.48 24.06 -12.78
CA LEU A 60 -1.60 23.82 -11.33
C LEU A 60 -0.33 24.16 -10.53
N ILE A 61 -0.07 25.46 -10.47
CA ILE A 61 0.54 26.18 -9.35
C ILE A 61 -0.32 27.43 -9.22
N LEU A 62 -1.11 27.53 -8.14
CA LEU A 62 -2.10 28.58 -7.83
C LEU A 62 -2.14 29.78 -8.79
N GLN A 63 -3.30 29.99 -9.43
CA GLN A 63 -3.64 31.29 -10.02
C GLN A 63 -3.61 32.39 -8.93
N GLU A 64 -3.19 33.59 -9.32
CA GLU A 64 -2.89 34.78 -8.49
C GLU A 64 -4.01 35.25 -7.53
N GLN A 65 -5.18 34.63 -7.55
CA GLN A 65 -6.44 35.21 -7.08
C GLN A 65 -6.71 35.16 -5.57
N SER A 66 -5.89 34.49 -4.75
CA SER A 66 -6.20 34.24 -3.32
C SER A 66 -5.43 35.09 -2.31
N TRP A 67 -4.56 36.03 -2.72
CA TRP A 67 -3.64 36.70 -1.80
C TRP A 67 -3.58 38.22 -2.01
N GLY A 68 -3.45 39.00 -0.93
CA GLY A 68 -3.45 40.46 -0.94
C GLY A 68 -2.16 41.12 -1.44
N ASN A 69 -2.20 42.43 -1.74
CA ASN A 69 -1.11 43.15 -2.41
C ASN A 69 0.07 43.59 -1.50
N ASN A 70 0.36 42.86 -0.42
CA ASN A 70 1.41 43.22 0.52
C ASN A 70 2.81 42.75 0.02
N PRO A 71 3.87 43.58 0.05
CA PRO A 71 5.23 43.18 -0.33
C PRO A 71 5.78 41.96 0.42
N GLN A 72 5.44 41.79 1.70
CA GLN A 72 5.84 40.59 2.48
C GLN A 72 5.11 39.33 1.98
N GLU A 73 3.87 39.46 1.54
CA GLU A 73 3.12 38.37 0.92
C GLU A 73 3.71 37.99 -0.44
N SER A 74 4.27 38.95 -1.20
CA SER A 74 4.94 38.65 -2.47
C SER A 74 6.21 37.79 -2.31
N GLN A 75 7.05 38.09 -1.32
CA GLN A 75 8.23 37.27 -1.03
C GLN A 75 7.84 35.87 -0.55
N TYR A 76 6.83 35.80 0.33
CA TYR A 76 6.28 34.53 0.79
C TYR A 76 5.73 33.67 -0.37
N ARG A 77 4.96 34.27 -1.28
CA ARG A 77 4.45 33.59 -2.49
C ARG A 77 5.56 33.00 -3.35
N SER A 78 6.63 33.77 -3.56
CA SER A 78 7.76 33.34 -4.38
C SER A 78 8.43 32.11 -3.78
N GLU A 79 8.66 32.13 -2.46
CA GLU A 79 9.27 30.99 -1.77
C GLU A 79 8.36 29.76 -1.74
N VAL A 80 7.08 29.92 -1.42
CA VAL A 80 6.12 28.80 -1.40
C VAL A 80 5.99 28.16 -2.79
N THR A 81 5.90 28.98 -3.84
CA THR A 81 5.88 28.51 -5.24
C THR A 81 7.16 27.76 -5.60
N ARG A 82 8.32 28.31 -5.22
CA ARG A 82 9.61 27.66 -5.46
C ARG A 82 9.71 26.32 -4.76
N LEU A 83 9.26 26.24 -3.51
CA LEU A 83 9.23 25.00 -2.74
C LEU A 83 8.27 23.98 -3.36
N LEU A 84 7.07 24.38 -3.78
CA LEU A 84 6.12 23.49 -4.45
C LEU A 84 6.70 22.88 -5.73
N LYS A 85 7.34 23.69 -6.59
CA LYS A 85 8.01 23.19 -7.79
C LYS A 85 9.07 22.14 -7.47
N LEU A 86 9.90 22.41 -6.46
CA LEU A 86 10.94 21.50 -6.04
C LEU A 86 10.36 20.17 -5.49
N GLU A 87 9.27 20.22 -4.71
CA GLU A 87 8.64 19.00 -4.21
C GLU A 87 7.94 18.20 -5.32
N ILE A 88 7.34 18.88 -6.30
CA ILE A 88 6.76 18.24 -7.50
C ILE A 88 7.86 17.49 -8.27
N GLU A 89 9.01 18.13 -8.52
CA GLU A 89 10.17 17.51 -9.16
C GLU A 89 10.71 16.31 -8.35
N ASN A 90 10.79 16.45 -7.03
CA ASN A 90 11.22 15.35 -6.13
C ASN A 90 10.27 14.15 -6.21
N VAL A 91 8.96 14.39 -6.20
CA VAL A 91 7.94 13.34 -6.31
C VAL A 91 8.02 12.67 -7.68
N ALA A 92 8.12 13.44 -8.77
CA ALA A 92 8.25 12.90 -10.12
C ALA A 92 9.46 11.96 -10.23
N LYS A 93 10.63 12.40 -9.74
CA LYS A 93 11.83 11.57 -9.73
C LYS A 93 11.68 10.32 -8.86
N ALA A 94 11.07 10.44 -7.68
CA ALA A 94 10.83 9.28 -6.82
C ALA A 94 9.87 8.26 -7.45
N VAL A 95 8.91 8.70 -8.26
CA VAL A 95 8.04 7.82 -9.04
C VAL A 95 8.86 7.08 -10.11
N GLU A 96 9.72 7.77 -10.86
CA GLU A 96 10.62 7.14 -11.85
C GLU A 96 11.51 6.06 -11.21
N ASP A 97 12.09 6.36 -10.04
CA ASP A 97 12.91 5.42 -9.28
C ASP A 97 12.10 4.17 -8.86
N ILE A 98 10.86 4.37 -8.38
CA ILE A 98 9.94 3.27 -8.05
C ILE A 98 9.58 2.44 -9.27
N GLU A 99 9.26 3.06 -10.41
CA GLU A 99 8.94 2.33 -11.63
C GLU A 99 10.12 1.48 -12.10
N ALA A 100 11.33 2.03 -12.08
CA ALA A 100 12.54 1.30 -12.45
C ALA A 100 12.74 0.09 -11.51
N LYS A 101 12.54 0.28 -10.20
CA LYS A 101 12.66 -0.81 -9.23
C LYS A 101 11.55 -1.83 -9.30
N HIS A 102 10.32 -1.40 -9.56
CA HIS A 102 9.21 -2.30 -9.77
C HIS A 102 9.43 -3.19 -11.00
N LYS A 103 9.89 -2.61 -12.13
CA LYS A 103 10.27 -3.35 -13.33
C LYS A 103 11.39 -4.36 -13.09
N GLU A 104 12.33 -4.07 -12.19
CA GLU A 104 13.34 -5.02 -11.74
C GLU A 104 12.72 -6.14 -10.89
N LEU A 105 11.86 -5.78 -9.93
CA LEU A 105 11.22 -6.70 -9.00
C LEU A 105 10.36 -7.75 -9.73
N ILE A 106 9.49 -7.34 -10.66
CA ILE A 106 8.56 -8.24 -11.36
C ILE A 106 9.25 -9.22 -12.33
N ARG A 107 10.52 -8.96 -12.70
CA ARG A 107 11.33 -9.90 -13.49
C ARG A 107 11.82 -11.08 -12.66
N LEU A 108 11.78 -10.98 -11.33
CA LEU A 108 12.11 -12.07 -10.44
C LEU A 108 10.89 -12.99 -10.35
N ASP A 109 11.05 -14.28 -10.67
CA ASP A 109 9.93 -15.24 -10.75
C ASP A 109 8.96 -15.17 -9.56
N ARG A 110 9.51 -15.00 -8.35
CA ARG A 110 8.77 -14.90 -7.09
C ARG A 110 7.83 -13.70 -6.97
N PHE A 111 8.08 -12.63 -7.72
CA PHE A 111 7.34 -11.37 -7.61
C PHE A 111 6.60 -11.01 -8.91
N SER A 112 6.52 -11.95 -9.87
CA SER A 112 5.81 -11.76 -11.15
C SER A 112 4.32 -11.44 -10.96
N GLU A 113 3.70 -11.97 -9.90
CA GLU A 113 2.30 -11.71 -9.54
C GLU A 113 2.02 -10.25 -9.16
N LEU A 114 3.05 -9.47 -8.80
CA LEU A 114 2.92 -8.05 -8.44
C LEU A 114 2.80 -7.12 -9.67
N SER A 115 2.79 -7.68 -10.89
CA SER A 115 2.81 -6.94 -12.16
C SER A 115 1.83 -5.78 -12.29
N ASN A 116 0.63 -5.90 -11.70
CA ASN A 116 -0.42 -4.86 -11.80
C ASN A 116 -0.66 -4.14 -10.47
N TYR A 117 -0.26 -4.73 -9.34
CA TYR A 117 -0.61 -4.23 -8.01
C TYR A 117 0.45 -4.60 -6.96
N GLN A 118 0.87 -3.61 -6.18
CA GLN A 118 1.78 -3.81 -5.06
C GLN A 118 1.34 -3.00 -3.84
N GLU A 119 1.28 -3.66 -2.67
CA GLU A 119 1.11 -3.01 -1.38
C GLU A 119 2.41 -3.04 -0.58
N ILE A 120 2.77 -1.90 0.01
CA ILE A 120 3.84 -1.81 0.99
C ILE A 120 3.25 -1.25 2.28
N VAL A 121 3.39 -2.02 3.36
CA VAL A 121 2.99 -1.60 4.70
C VAL A 121 4.05 -0.66 5.25
N LEU A 122 3.69 0.60 5.44
CA LEU A 122 4.59 1.66 5.91
C LEU A 122 4.60 1.77 7.43
N GLU A 123 3.46 1.54 8.06
CA GLU A 123 3.29 1.54 9.51
C GLU A 123 2.28 0.46 9.87
N ASP A 124 2.60 -0.41 10.81
CA ASP A 124 1.65 -1.32 11.45
C ASP A 124 2.00 -1.34 12.94
N ASN A 125 1.38 -0.43 13.69
CA ASN A 125 1.67 -0.23 15.09
C ASN A 125 0.46 -0.61 15.95
N PRO A 126 0.49 -1.80 16.57
CA PRO A 126 -0.49 -2.17 17.56
C PRO A 126 -0.20 -1.43 18.88
N GLY A 127 -1.08 -0.49 19.24
CA GLY A 127 -1.08 0.15 20.55
C GLY A 127 -0.09 1.31 20.71
N SER A 128 -0.45 2.48 20.17
CA SER A 128 0.26 3.75 20.38
C SER A 128 -0.65 4.81 21.01
N TRP A 129 -0.10 5.69 21.84
CA TRP A 129 -0.82 6.85 22.34
C TRP A 129 -0.79 7.98 21.30
N ARG A 130 -1.95 8.34 20.75
CA ARG A 130 -2.10 9.47 19.82
C ARG A 130 -3.27 10.35 20.26
N ASN A 131 -3.01 11.65 20.40
CA ASN A 131 -4.04 12.64 20.77
C ASN A 131 -4.85 12.26 22.03
N GLY A 132 -4.19 11.65 23.02
CA GLY A 132 -4.83 11.23 24.27
C GLY A 132 -5.64 9.93 24.19
N ILE A 133 -5.61 9.21 23.07
CA ILE A 133 -6.31 7.93 22.87
C ILE A 133 -5.28 6.85 22.56
N PHE A 134 -5.47 5.66 23.12
CA PHE A 134 -4.69 4.48 22.77
C PHE A 134 -5.27 3.87 21.48
N VAL A 135 -4.48 3.87 20.40
CA VAL A 135 -4.93 3.52 19.05
C VAL A 135 -4.02 2.48 18.39
N ASN A 136 -4.62 1.65 17.55
CA ASN A 136 -3.90 0.89 16.53
C ASN A 136 -3.84 1.75 15.26
N SER A 137 -2.65 1.89 14.69
CA SER A 137 -2.44 2.62 13.43
C SER A 137 -1.89 1.69 12.37
N LYS A 138 -2.45 1.80 11.15
CA LYS A 138 -1.94 1.12 9.96
C LYS A 138 -1.83 2.12 8.82
N LYS A 139 -0.69 2.13 8.15
CA LYS A 139 -0.44 2.90 6.92
C LYS A 139 0.03 1.97 5.82
N VAL A 140 -0.62 2.05 4.67
CA VAL A 140 -0.33 1.24 3.50
C VAL A 140 -0.15 2.15 2.30
N LEU A 141 0.90 1.91 1.54
CA LEU A 141 1.07 2.45 0.19
C LEU A 141 0.64 1.38 -0.80
N ALA A 142 -0.42 1.65 -1.55
CA ALA A 142 -0.86 0.81 -2.66
C ALA A 142 -0.48 1.47 -3.97
N MET A 143 0.16 0.70 -4.86
CA MET A 143 0.62 1.15 -6.17
C MET A 143 -0.02 0.28 -7.23
N HIS A 144 -0.64 0.94 -8.22
CA HIS A 144 -1.27 0.30 -9.37
C HIS A 144 -0.43 0.56 -10.60
N TYR A 145 -0.12 -0.51 -11.32
CA TYR A 145 0.74 -0.46 -12.49
C TYR A 145 -0.02 -0.79 -13.76
N GLY A 146 0.40 -0.15 -14.84
CA GLY A 146 -0.06 -0.47 -16.19
C GLY A 146 0.65 -1.70 -16.76
N PRO A 147 0.23 -2.14 -17.95
CA PRO A 147 0.77 -3.35 -18.60
C PRO A 147 2.27 -3.31 -18.87
N ASN A 148 2.86 -2.10 -18.92
CA ASN A 148 4.29 -1.89 -19.14
C ASN A 148 5.09 -1.74 -17.82
N GLY A 149 4.46 -1.95 -16.66
CA GLY A 149 5.06 -1.68 -15.35
C GLY A 149 5.23 -0.18 -15.03
N GLU A 150 4.52 0.69 -15.76
CA GLU A 150 4.41 2.13 -15.47
C GLU A 150 3.42 2.36 -14.33
N LEU A 151 3.70 3.31 -13.43
CA LEU A 151 2.78 3.63 -12.35
C LEU A 151 1.57 4.36 -12.95
N GLN A 152 0.36 3.87 -12.68
CA GLN A 152 -0.88 4.54 -13.08
C GLN A 152 -1.42 5.40 -11.96
N CYS A 153 -1.38 4.87 -10.74
CA CYS A 153 -1.99 5.51 -9.60
C CYS A 153 -1.39 4.98 -8.30
N LEU A 154 -1.37 5.87 -7.32
CA LEU A 154 -0.85 5.62 -5.99
C LEU A 154 -1.89 5.99 -4.94
N VAL A 155 -2.07 5.12 -3.96
CA VAL A 155 -3.00 5.32 -2.87
C VAL A 155 -2.28 5.16 -1.54
N LEU A 156 -2.21 6.25 -0.77
CA LEU A 156 -1.75 6.25 0.61
C LEU A 156 -2.96 6.13 1.53
N ASP A 157 -3.11 4.97 2.16
CA ASP A 157 -4.19 4.65 3.07
C ASP A 157 -3.68 4.65 4.51
N SER A 158 -4.24 5.52 5.36
CA SER A 158 -3.92 5.62 6.78
C SER A 158 -5.17 5.40 7.60
N MET A 159 -5.14 4.39 8.47
CA MET A 159 -6.22 4.07 9.37
C MET A 159 -5.73 4.14 10.82
N GLU A 160 -6.50 4.84 11.66
CA GLU A 160 -6.32 4.87 13.10
C GLU A 160 -7.63 4.38 13.74
N ARG A 161 -7.53 3.46 14.71
CA ARG A 161 -8.68 2.91 15.44
C ARG A 161 -8.39 2.84 16.93
N GLY A 162 -9.28 3.38 17.75
CA GLY A 162 -9.22 3.30 19.20
C GLY A 162 -9.29 1.86 19.69
N VAL A 163 -8.40 1.50 20.61
CA VAL A 163 -8.35 0.17 21.23
C VAL A 163 -9.47 0.01 22.24
N TYR A 164 -9.61 0.96 23.17
CA TYR A 164 -10.64 0.92 24.21
C TYR A 164 -12.01 1.38 23.74
N ASN A 165 -12.06 2.16 22.65
CA ASN A 165 -13.30 2.55 22.01
C ASN A 165 -13.18 2.33 20.50
N THR A 166 -13.62 1.17 20.05
CA THR A 166 -13.53 0.75 18.65
C THR A 166 -14.41 1.57 17.72
N SER A 167 -15.34 2.33 18.28
CA SER A 167 -16.20 3.26 17.56
C SER A 167 -15.36 4.43 17.03
N LEU A 168 -14.33 4.86 17.78
CA LEU A 168 -13.43 5.92 17.38
C LEU A 168 -12.42 5.42 16.33
N TRP A 169 -12.76 5.60 15.06
CA TRP A 169 -11.84 5.34 13.96
C TRP A 169 -11.82 6.52 12.98
N THR A 170 -10.65 6.72 12.38
CA THR A 170 -10.43 7.66 11.28
C THR A 170 -9.65 6.95 10.19
N ARG A 171 -10.13 7.05 8.96
CA ARG A 171 -9.43 6.57 7.78
C ARG A 171 -9.22 7.73 6.83
N LYS A 172 -7.98 7.97 6.42
CA LYS A 172 -7.60 8.98 5.44
C LYS A 172 -6.97 8.27 4.25
N VAL A 173 -7.47 8.56 3.07
CA VAL A 173 -6.97 7.99 1.82
C VAL A 173 -6.58 9.15 0.92
N LEU A 174 -5.29 9.24 0.62
CA LEU A 174 -4.75 10.19 -0.35
C LEU A 174 -4.48 9.43 -1.64
N ARG A 175 -5.03 9.91 -2.76
CA ARG A 175 -4.81 9.34 -4.09
C ARG A 175 -4.05 10.33 -4.95
N MET A 176 -3.07 9.81 -5.68
CA MET A 176 -2.29 10.56 -6.66
C MET A 176 -2.33 9.79 -7.98
N TYR A 177 -2.59 10.51 -9.07
CA TYR A 177 -2.72 9.93 -10.40
C TYR A 177 -1.49 10.26 -11.25
N TYR A 178 -1.04 9.32 -12.07
CA TYR A 178 0.09 9.51 -12.97
C TYR A 178 -0.40 9.57 -14.44
N PRO A 179 0.19 10.39 -15.31
CA PRO A 179 1.38 11.25 -15.13
C PRO A 179 1.16 12.57 -14.36
N TYR A 180 -0.08 12.86 -13.96
CA TYR A 180 -0.49 14.17 -13.43
C TYR A 180 -0.41 14.24 -11.90
N ILE A 181 0.81 14.25 -11.37
CA ILE A 181 1.08 14.19 -9.92
C ILE A 181 0.52 15.38 -9.13
N GLN A 182 0.15 16.47 -9.80
CA GLN A 182 -0.40 17.68 -9.17
C GLN A 182 -1.86 17.49 -8.74
N THR A 183 -2.57 16.54 -9.36
CA THR A 183 -3.94 16.17 -9.00
C THR A 183 -3.90 15.15 -7.87
N MET A 184 -4.25 15.58 -6.65
CA MET A 184 -4.40 14.68 -5.50
C MET A 184 -5.80 14.78 -4.91
N GLU A 185 -6.37 13.62 -4.58
CA GLU A 185 -7.66 13.52 -3.90
C GLU A 185 -7.46 13.05 -2.46
N LEU A 186 -8.05 13.76 -1.51
CA LEU A 186 -8.09 13.39 -0.11
C LEU A 186 -9.49 12.96 0.28
N ILE A 187 -9.62 11.71 0.71
CA ILE A 187 -10.86 11.15 1.25
C ILE A 187 -10.66 10.91 2.73
N THR A 188 -11.44 11.60 3.56
CA THR A 188 -11.47 11.37 5.01
C THR A 188 -12.76 10.69 5.39
N ARG A 189 -12.68 9.59 6.13
CA ARG A 189 -13.83 8.88 6.68
C ARG A 189 -13.69 8.72 8.19
N LYS A 190 -14.80 8.92 8.89
CA LYS A 190 -14.94 8.73 10.34
C LYS A 190 -16.30 8.12 10.62
N GLN A 191 -16.48 7.58 11.83
CA GLN A 191 -17.70 6.86 12.24
C GLN A 191 -19.02 7.58 11.92
N HIS A 192 -19.05 8.92 11.97
CA HIS A 192 -20.25 9.73 11.69
C HIS A 192 -19.97 10.93 10.77
N TYR A 193 -18.84 10.92 10.06
CA TYR A 193 -18.44 12.03 9.23
C TYR A 193 -17.69 11.51 8.00
N ASN A 194 -18.36 11.58 6.86
CA ASN A 194 -17.87 11.17 5.56
C ASN A 194 -18.05 12.35 4.59
N PRO A 195 -17.20 13.37 4.66
CA PRO A 195 -17.21 14.47 3.70
C PRO A 195 -16.98 13.96 2.29
N ASP A 196 -17.43 14.76 1.32
CA ASP A 196 -17.09 14.54 -0.08
C ASP A 196 -15.55 14.62 -0.27
N PRO A 197 -14.99 13.92 -1.27
CA PRO A 197 -13.57 13.98 -1.58
C PRO A 197 -13.13 15.43 -1.83
N GLU A 198 -12.03 15.83 -1.19
CA GLU A 198 -11.42 17.14 -1.41
C GLU A 198 -10.28 17.01 -2.42
N THR A 199 -10.20 17.92 -3.38
CA THR A 199 -9.04 18.01 -4.28
C THR A 199 -8.01 18.99 -3.73
N LEU A 200 -6.74 18.57 -3.74
CA LEU A 200 -5.64 19.33 -3.15
C LEU A 200 -5.45 20.71 -3.82
N GLU A 201 -5.82 20.83 -5.09
CA GLU A 201 -5.79 22.06 -5.88
C GLU A 201 -6.60 23.21 -5.26
N LYS A 202 -7.66 22.88 -4.53
CA LYS A 202 -8.54 23.86 -3.86
C LYS A 202 -8.05 24.23 -2.45
N THR A 203 -6.96 23.60 -1.98
CA THR A 203 -6.40 23.83 -0.64
C THR A 203 -5.29 24.87 -0.65
N SER A 204 -4.96 25.39 0.53
CA SER A 204 -3.85 26.33 0.71
C SER A 204 -2.52 25.70 0.29
N PRO A 205 -1.59 26.46 -0.33
CA PRO A 205 -0.34 25.91 -0.85
C PRO A 205 0.55 25.27 0.23
N GLU A 206 0.42 25.65 1.49
CA GLU A 206 1.13 25.02 2.60
C GLU A 206 0.64 23.58 2.83
N VAL A 207 -0.67 23.35 2.68
CA VAL A 207 -1.28 22.02 2.75
C VAL A 207 -0.85 21.18 1.54
N GLN A 208 -0.80 21.79 0.36
CA GLN A 208 -0.28 21.14 -0.84
C GLN A 208 1.18 20.69 -0.64
N LEU A 209 2.02 21.58 -0.12
CA LEU A 209 3.43 21.30 0.17
C LEU A 209 3.59 20.16 1.18
N GLN A 210 2.77 20.16 2.24
CA GLN A 210 2.77 19.07 3.22
C GLN A 210 2.36 17.73 2.60
N ALA A 211 1.37 17.74 1.71
CA ALA A 211 0.93 16.53 1.01
C ALA A 211 2.02 15.98 0.09
N PHE A 212 2.67 16.82 -0.74
CA PHE A 212 3.79 16.37 -1.60
C PHE A 212 4.94 15.81 -0.77
N ARG A 213 5.32 16.46 0.33
CA ARG A 213 6.36 15.94 1.24
C ARG A 213 5.99 14.61 1.87
N LEU A 214 4.72 14.45 2.25
CA LEU A 214 4.21 13.19 2.78
C LEU A 214 4.31 12.08 1.73
N VAL A 215 3.86 12.34 0.50
CA VAL A 215 3.98 11.39 -0.61
C VAL A 215 5.45 11.04 -0.84
N PHE A 216 6.32 12.03 -1.03
CA PHE A 216 7.76 11.83 -1.26
C PHE A 216 8.43 10.96 -0.18
N SER A 217 8.19 11.25 1.10
CA SER A 217 8.74 10.47 2.21
C SER A 217 8.29 9.00 2.19
N ASN A 218 7.03 8.77 1.83
CA ASN A 218 6.47 7.42 1.74
C ASN A 218 6.98 6.68 0.50
N LEU A 219 7.16 7.36 -0.64
CA LEU A 219 7.79 6.79 -1.83
C LEU A 219 9.23 6.36 -1.56
N ARG A 220 10.01 7.18 -0.86
CA ARG A 220 11.36 6.80 -0.44
C ARG A 220 11.35 5.54 0.43
N THR A 221 10.42 5.45 1.38
CA THR A 221 10.27 4.28 2.26
C THR A 221 9.89 3.02 1.47
N ALA A 222 9.00 3.17 0.49
CA ALA A 222 8.63 2.12 -0.44
C ALA A 222 9.83 1.64 -1.28
N LEU A 223 10.61 2.57 -1.83
CA LEU A 223 11.81 2.27 -2.60
C LEU A 223 12.80 1.43 -1.79
N TYR A 224 13.10 1.83 -0.55
CA TYR A 224 13.95 1.02 0.34
C TYR A 224 13.38 -0.37 0.61
N SER A 225 12.06 -0.48 0.77
CA SER A 225 11.41 -1.77 0.98
C SER A 225 11.55 -2.68 -0.24
N MET A 226 11.41 -2.13 -1.45
CA MET A 226 11.64 -2.86 -2.71
C MET A 226 13.10 -3.33 -2.83
N ASP A 227 14.07 -2.46 -2.53
CA ASP A 227 15.49 -2.83 -2.53
C ASP A 227 15.78 -3.99 -1.55
N MET A 228 15.20 -3.94 -0.35
CA MET A 228 15.34 -5.04 0.61
C MET A 228 14.70 -6.34 0.11
N MET A 229 13.56 -6.27 -0.58
CA MET A 229 12.92 -7.45 -1.18
C MET A 229 13.80 -8.10 -2.25
N ILE A 230 14.41 -7.28 -3.11
CA ILE A 230 15.33 -7.75 -4.16
C ILE A 230 16.58 -8.38 -3.53
N ALA A 231 17.20 -7.68 -2.57
CA ALA A 231 18.39 -8.19 -1.87
C ALA A 231 18.10 -9.52 -1.14
N ALA A 232 16.97 -9.61 -0.44
CA ALA A 232 16.57 -10.83 0.26
C ALA A 232 16.28 -11.99 -0.69
N TYR A 233 15.79 -11.72 -1.90
CA TYR A 233 15.61 -12.74 -2.93
C TYR A 233 16.94 -13.32 -3.40
N TYR A 234 17.91 -12.46 -3.74
CA TYR A 234 19.23 -12.91 -4.17
C TYR A 234 20.01 -13.62 -3.06
N ASP A 235 19.94 -13.14 -1.81
CA ASP A 235 20.56 -13.80 -0.66
C ASP A 235 20.02 -15.24 -0.48
N ARG A 236 18.69 -15.44 -0.56
CA ARG A 236 18.10 -16.77 -0.50
C ARG A 236 18.50 -17.67 -1.67
N ARG A 237 18.58 -17.12 -2.88
CA ARG A 237 19.03 -17.86 -4.06
C ARG A 237 20.49 -18.31 -3.93
N ASN A 238 21.35 -17.43 -3.43
CA ASN A 238 22.76 -17.73 -3.20
C ASN A 238 22.94 -18.77 -2.10
N LYS A 239 22.22 -18.65 -0.97
CA LYS A 239 22.19 -19.65 0.10
C LYS A 239 21.74 -21.03 -0.37
N ARG A 240 20.75 -21.08 -1.27
CA ARG A 240 20.31 -22.35 -1.88
C ARG A 240 21.40 -23.01 -2.73
N ASN A 241 22.41 -22.27 -3.17
CA ASN A 241 23.54 -22.77 -3.95
C ASN A 241 24.85 -22.84 -3.15
N GLU A 242 24.85 -22.55 -1.84
CA GLU A 242 26.05 -22.64 -0.99
C GLU A 242 26.64 -24.06 -0.94
N TRP A 243 25.81 -25.10 -1.07
CA TRP A 243 26.29 -26.49 -1.18
C TRP A 243 27.09 -26.79 -2.46
N GLN A 244 27.04 -25.91 -3.47
CA GLN A 244 27.88 -26.01 -4.68
C GLN A 244 29.21 -25.28 -4.52
N ILE A 245 29.37 -24.49 -3.45
CA ILE A 245 30.62 -23.84 -3.07
C ILE A 245 31.20 -24.66 -1.92
N ASP A 246 31.59 -25.89 -2.22
CA ASP A 246 32.53 -26.64 -1.41
C ASP A 246 33.93 -26.25 -1.91
N LEU A 247 34.71 -25.59 -1.05
CA LEU A 247 36.09 -25.13 -1.27
C LEU A 247 37.07 -26.13 -0.67
#